data_AF-A0A812RBS6-F1
#
_entry.id   AF-A0A812RBS6-F1
#
_cell.length_a   1.000
_cell.length_b   1.000
_cell.length_c   1.000
_cell.angle_alpha   90.00
_cell.angle_beta   90.00
_cell.angle_gamma   90.00
#
_symmetry.space_group_name_H-M   'P 1'
#
loop_
_entity.id
_entity.type
_entity.pdbx_description
1 polymer ?
#
loop_
_entity_poly.entity_id
_entity_poly.type
_entity_poly.pdbx_seq_one_letter_code
_entity_poly.pdbx_strand_id
1 'polypeptide(L)'
;MSRCDKCMEFFPKTCMTSYYGSPPSWPPDPARYLDKEIYQLRIRHSVFPFLACASELGARHREGSRGQRGAHARVKGLGLGAWWVDPVQESLMYAVYETILQEGSNLQGIDVLDFSFFPTALPASVIAAGAARGIEVIATQSGFAEPAGGCLLVAMYAWDGNAYPGNEWWAESGSQRYLGMTDDSAAASCSLITSLQHPGINGERLCYEVASFY
;
A
#
# COMPACT_ATOMS: atom_id res chain seq x y z
N MET A 1 -5.18 33.45 12.02
CA MET A 1 -5.61 32.40 11.08
C MET A 1 -5.11 31.06 11.62
N SER A 2 -5.86 30.44 12.53
CA SER A 2 -5.56 29.09 13.04
C SER A 2 -6.13 28.06 12.06
N ARG A 3 -5.26 27.32 11.39
CA ARG A 3 -5.66 26.19 10.53
C ARG A 3 -6.06 25.02 11.42
N CYS A 4 -7.36 24.76 11.48
CA CYS A 4 -7.98 23.45 11.51
C CYS A 4 -7.22 22.29 12.20
N ASP A 5 -7.05 22.37 13.53
CA ASP A 5 -6.66 21.20 14.35
C ASP A 5 -7.79 20.14 14.45
N LYS A 6 -9.00 20.46 13.97
CA LYS A 6 -10.18 19.58 14.08
C LYS A 6 -10.33 18.54 12.97
N CYS A 7 -9.51 18.58 11.91
CA CYS A 7 -9.56 17.54 10.87
C CYS A 7 -8.77 16.27 11.22
N MET A 8 -7.90 16.31 12.25
CA MET A 8 -7.12 15.13 12.67
C MET A 8 -7.88 14.19 13.61
N GLU A 9 -9.04 14.59 14.13
CA GLU A 9 -9.85 13.74 15.03
C GLU A 9 -10.68 12.67 14.29
N PHE A 10 -10.77 12.72 12.96
CA PHE A 10 -11.67 11.84 12.19
C PHE A 10 -11.02 10.56 11.62
N PHE A 11 -9.71 10.38 11.76
CA PHE A 11 -9.01 9.12 11.45
C PHE A 11 -8.13 8.74 12.64
N PRO A 12 -8.69 8.11 13.68
CA PRO A 12 -7.94 7.80 14.88
C PRO A 12 -6.80 6.83 14.51
N LYS A 13 -5.56 7.31 14.58
CA LYS A 13 -4.34 6.50 14.40
C LYS A 13 -4.38 5.22 15.26
N THR A 14 -5.03 5.28 16.42
CA THR A 14 -5.32 4.13 17.29
C THR A 14 -6.09 3.00 16.61
N CYS A 15 -7.02 3.29 15.69
CA CYS A 15 -7.74 2.26 14.95
C CYS A 15 -6.83 1.54 13.94
N MET A 16 -5.99 2.31 13.22
CA MET A 16 -5.00 1.76 12.31
C MET A 16 -3.94 0.92 13.03
N THR A 17 -3.50 1.36 14.22
CA THR A 17 -2.60 0.57 15.08
C THR A 17 -3.26 -0.75 15.52
N SER A 18 -4.56 -0.74 15.82
CA SER A 18 -5.28 -1.99 16.14
C SER A 18 -5.45 -2.92 14.94
N TYR A 19 -5.54 -2.36 13.73
CA TYR A 19 -5.72 -3.13 12.50
C TYR A 19 -4.44 -3.83 12.03
N TYR A 20 -3.31 -3.11 12.00
CA TYR A 20 -2.01 -3.67 11.60
C TYR A 20 -1.25 -4.39 12.74
N GLY A 21 -1.72 -4.22 13.99
CA GLY A 21 -1.45 -5.13 15.10
C GLY A 21 0.03 -5.42 15.42
N SER A 22 0.26 -6.50 16.15
CA SER A 22 1.59 -7.08 16.39
C SER A 22 1.69 -8.42 15.65
N PRO A 23 2.90 -8.88 15.32
CA PRO A 23 3.10 -10.18 14.69
C PRO A 23 2.32 -11.30 15.40
N PRO A 24 1.67 -12.21 14.65
CA PRO A 24 0.93 -13.31 15.25
C PRO A 24 1.87 -14.19 16.08
N SER A 25 1.47 -14.49 17.32
CA SER A 25 2.22 -15.35 18.26
C SER A 25 1.61 -16.75 18.40
N TRP A 26 0.88 -17.21 17.37
CA TRP A 26 0.17 -18.49 17.43
C TRP A 26 1.15 -19.67 17.47
N PRO A 27 0.81 -20.76 18.19
CA PRO A 27 1.59 -21.99 18.08
C PRO A 27 1.56 -22.51 16.63
N PRO A 28 2.58 -23.28 16.19
CA PRO A 28 2.62 -23.85 14.86
C PRO A 28 1.37 -24.69 14.59
N ASP A 29 0.58 -24.30 13.60
CA ASP A 29 -0.64 -24.99 13.18
C ASP A 29 -0.41 -25.61 11.80
N PRO A 30 -0.33 -26.94 11.68
CA PRO A 30 -0.05 -27.60 10.41
C PRO A 30 -1.15 -27.40 9.34
N ALA A 31 -2.34 -26.90 9.71
CA ALA A 31 -3.37 -26.52 8.75
C ALA A 31 -3.12 -25.15 8.09
N ARG A 32 -2.20 -24.34 8.62
CA ARG A 32 -1.83 -23.03 8.06
C ARG A 32 -0.77 -23.21 6.99
N TYR A 33 -1.22 -23.49 5.78
CA TYR A 33 -0.34 -23.54 4.62
C TYR A 33 -0.15 -22.13 4.03
N LEU A 34 1.07 -21.61 4.11
CA LEU A 34 1.51 -20.46 3.33
C LEU A 34 2.51 -20.92 2.30
N ASP A 35 2.09 -20.93 1.04
CA ASP A 35 2.99 -21.13 -0.08
C ASP A 35 3.88 -19.89 -0.25
N LYS A 36 5.13 -19.99 0.18
CA LYS A 36 6.05 -18.84 0.24
C LYS A 36 6.37 -18.31 -1.16
N GLU A 37 6.51 -19.21 -2.13
CA GLU A 37 6.84 -18.84 -3.51
C GLU A 37 5.65 -18.13 -4.17
N ILE A 38 4.45 -18.72 -4.08
CA ILE A 38 3.24 -18.09 -4.61
C ILE A 38 2.94 -16.77 -3.90
N TYR A 39 3.17 -16.70 -2.58
CA TYR A 39 3.03 -15.46 -1.83
C TYR A 39 3.96 -14.37 -2.38
N GLN A 40 5.26 -14.65 -2.51
CA GLN A 40 6.22 -13.68 -3.04
C GLN A 40 5.88 -13.26 -4.48
N LEU A 41 5.45 -14.19 -5.33
CA LEU A 41 5.00 -13.90 -6.69
C LEU A 41 3.81 -12.94 -6.68
N ARG A 42 2.78 -13.19 -5.86
CA ARG A 42 1.61 -12.31 -5.72
C ARG A 42 2.00 -10.92 -5.24
N ILE A 43 2.82 -10.82 -4.19
CA ILE A 43 3.32 -9.54 -3.68
C ILE A 43 4.09 -8.81 -4.78
N ARG A 44 4.98 -9.49 -5.51
CA ARG A 44 5.76 -8.89 -6.59
C ARG A 44 4.87 -8.35 -7.71
N HIS A 45 3.83 -9.11 -8.10
CA HIS A 45 2.86 -8.68 -9.13
C HIS A 45 2.03 -7.46 -8.72
N SER A 46 1.87 -7.18 -7.43
CA SER A 46 1.24 -5.95 -6.94
C SER A 46 2.25 -4.80 -6.78
N VAL A 47 3.40 -5.08 -6.17
CA VAL A 47 4.39 -4.07 -5.77
C VAL A 47 5.16 -3.52 -6.97
N PHE A 48 5.59 -4.37 -7.91
CA PHE A 48 6.41 -3.90 -9.03
C PHE A 48 5.66 -2.89 -9.93
N PRO A 49 4.43 -3.17 -10.40
CA PRO A 49 3.69 -2.19 -11.20
C PRO A 49 3.40 -0.90 -10.43
N PHE A 50 3.10 -1.00 -9.13
CA PHE A 50 2.91 0.17 -8.27
C PHE A 50 4.16 1.05 -8.25
N LEU A 51 5.34 0.49 -7.97
CA LEU A 51 6.59 1.25 -7.92
C LEU A 51 7.00 1.81 -9.29
N ALA A 52 6.78 1.06 -10.36
CA ALA A 52 7.02 1.55 -11.72
C ALA A 52 6.14 2.76 -12.05
N CYS A 53 4.84 2.69 -11.74
CA CYS A 53 3.90 3.79 -11.91
C CYS A 53 4.28 5.00 -11.02
N ALA A 54 4.61 4.76 -9.75
CA ALA A 54 5.04 5.81 -8.83
C ALA A 54 6.30 6.54 -9.34
N SER A 55 7.26 5.79 -9.89
CA SER A 55 8.45 6.36 -10.51
C SER A 55 8.10 7.22 -11.73
N GLU A 56 7.27 6.72 -12.65
CA GLU A 56 6.84 7.48 -13.82
C GLU A 56 6.13 8.79 -13.45
N LEU A 57 5.18 8.72 -12.52
CA LEU A 57 4.45 9.87 -12.01
C LEU A 57 5.38 10.85 -11.27
N GLY A 58 6.32 10.33 -10.49
CA GLY A 58 7.31 11.12 -9.78
C GLY A 58 8.25 11.88 -10.73
N ALA A 59 8.69 11.25 -11.81
CA ALA A 59 9.50 11.90 -12.84
C ALA A 59 8.75 13.08 -13.49
N ARG A 60 7.48 12.87 -13.87
CA ARG A 60 6.62 13.92 -14.43
C ARG A 60 6.39 15.07 -13.45
N HIS A 61 6.14 14.75 -12.18
CA HIS A 61 5.96 15.76 -11.14
C HIS A 61 7.23 16.59 -10.95
N ARG A 62 8.40 15.94 -10.98
CA ARG A 62 9.71 16.61 -10.88
C ARG A 62 9.93 17.59 -12.03
N GLU A 63 9.61 17.21 -13.26
CA GLU A 63 9.68 18.09 -14.44
C GLU A 63 8.76 19.31 -14.30
N GLY A 64 7.51 19.10 -13.87
CA GLY A 64 6.53 20.18 -13.70
C GLY A 64 6.80 21.11 -12.51
N SER A 65 7.47 20.61 -11.46
CA SER A 65 7.76 21.36 -10.23
C SER A 65 9.11 22.09 -10.24
N ARG A 66 9.71 22.33 -11.42
CA ARG A 66 11.06 22.92 -11.59
C ARG A 66 12.14 22.12 -10.87
N GLY A 67 12.03 20.79 -10.87
CA GLY A 67 13.08 19.88 -10.40
C GLY A 67 13.14 19.67 -8.88
N GLN A 68 12.10 20.03 -8.12
CA GLN A 68 12.21 20.02 -6.66
C GLN A 68 12.15 18.63 -6.03
N ARG A 69 11.10 17.84 -6.27
CA ARG A 69 10.98 16.48 -5.74
C ARG A 69 10.21 15.56 -6.69
N GLY A 70 10.53 14.28 -6.66
CA GLY A 70 9.80 13.20 -7.32
C GLY A 70 8.63 12.68 -6.48
N ALA A 71 8.39 11.38 -6.54
CA ALA A 71 7.33 10.71 -5.81
C ALA A 71 7.73 10.34 -4.37
N HIS A 72 6.76 10.44 -3.46
CA HIS A 72 6.73 9.76 -2.17
C HIS A 72 5.81 8.56 -2.34
N ALA A 73 6.42 7.40 -2.57
CA ALA A 73 5.72 6.13 -2.71
C ALA A 73 5.41 5.57 -1.32
N ARG A 74 4.15 5.66 -0.87
CA ARG A 74 3.70 5.12 0.41
C ARG A 74 3.12 3.73 0.20
N VAL A 75 3.74 2.74 0.83
CA VAL A 75 3.39 1.33 0.72
C VAL A 75 2.77 0.81 2.01
N LYS A 76 1.90 -0.20 1.86
CA LYS A 76 1.19 -0.87 2.96
C LYS A 76 1.58 -2.33 3.06
N GLY A 77 1.49 -2.87 4.27
CA GLY A 77 1.64 -4.28 4.54
C GLY A 77 0.46 -5.08 4.00
N LEU A 78 0.53 -5.49 2.72
CA LEU A 78 -0.51 -6.30 2.08
C LEU A 78 -0.70 -7.64 2.80
N GLY A 79 -1.83 -7.77 3.48
CA GLY A 79 -2.16 -8.96 4.27
C GLY A 79 -1.38 -9.08 5.59
N LEU A 80 -0.86 -7.97 6.13
CA LEU A 80 -0.21 -7.92 7.45
C LEU A 80 -1.14 -7.40 8.57
N GLY A 81 -2.44 -7.23 8.28
CA GLY A 81 -3.48 -6.93 9.27
C GLY A 81 -4.28 -8.17 9.65
N ALA A 82 -5.61 -8.11 9.50
CA ALA A 82 -6.52 -9.23 9.78
C ALA A 82 -6.23 -10.52 8.98
N TRP A 83 -5.49 -10.41 7.88
CA TRP A 83 -5.07 -11.51 7.01
C TRP A 83 -3.67 -12.07 7.33
N TRP A 84 -3.07 -11.65 8.44
CA TRP A 84 -1.74 -12.09 8.84
C TRP A 84 -1.79 -13.45 9.54
N VAL A 85 -1.29 -14.48 8.85
CA VAL A 85 -1.29 -15.87 9.30
C VAL A 85 0.01 -16.26 10.00
N ASP A 86 1.16 -15.83 9.45
CA ASP A 86 2.50 -16.20 9.94
C ASP A 86 3.47 -15.01 9.82
N PRO A 87 4.34 -14.74 10.84
CA PRO A 87 5.32 -13.65 10.79
C PRO A 87 6.25 -13.66 9.58
N VAL A 88 6.47 -14.83 8.96
CA VAL A 88 7.28 -14.96 7.75
C VAL A 88 6.73 -14.15 6.56
N GLN A 89 5.42 -13.84 6.53
CA GLN A 89 4.80 -13.03 5.47
C GLN A 89 5.47 -11.66 5.33
N GLU A 90 5.70 -10.97 6.44
CA GLU A 90 6.35 -9.65 6.43
C GLU A 90 7.79 -9.75 5.93
N SER A 91 8.53 -10.76 6.38
CA SER A 91 9.91 -11.01 5.93
C SER A 91 9.97 -11.32 4.43
N LEU A 92 9.05 -12.14 3.91
CA LEU A 92 8.94 -12.45 2.49
C LEU A 92 8.58 -11.21 1.66
N MET A 93 7.71 -10.34 2.20
CA MET A 93 7.35 -9.08 1.56
C MET A 93 8.55 -8.14 1.47
N TYR A 94 9.31 -7.96 2.55
CA TYR A 94 10.54 -7.17 2.52
C TYR A 94 11.55 -7.72 1.50
N ALA A 95 11.71 -9.04 1.42
CA ALA A 95 12.57 -9.67 0.42
C ALA A 95 12.15 -9.35 -1.02
N VAL A 96 10.84 -9.23 -1.29
CA VAL A 96 10.34 -8.78 -2.61
C VAL A 96 10.72 -7.33 -2.89
N TYR A 97 10.54 -6.42 -1.94
CA TYR A 97 10.97 -5.02 -2.10
C TYR A 97 12.47 -4.90 -2.33
N GLU A 98 13.27 -5.62 -1.53
CA GLU A 98 14.73 -5.67 -1.69
C GLU A 98 15.12 -6.14 -3.10
N THR A 99 14.51 -7.23 -3.58
CA THR A 99 14.76 -7.76 -4.92
C THR A 99 14.42 -6.73 -6.01
N ILE A 100 13.26 -6.07 -5.91
CA ILE A 100 12.84 -5.05 -6.90
C ILE A 100 13.82 -3.85 -6.89
N LEU A 101 14.25 -3.39 -5.72
CA LEU A 101 15.21 -2.29 -5.57
C LEU A 101 16.59 -2.67 -6.13
N GLN A 102 17.01 -3.92 -5.96
CA GLN A 102 18.27 -4.44 -6.49
C GLN A 102 18.24 -4.60 -8.02
N GLU A 103 17.09 -4.95 -8.61
CA GLU A 103 16.92 -5.11 -10.05
C GLU A 103 16.80 -3.78 -10.80
N GLY A 104 15.99 -2.83 -10.29
CA GLY A 104 15.33 -1.84 -11.16
C GLY A 104 16.10 -0.54 -11.46
N SER A 105 16.51 -0.36 -12.72
CA SER A 105 16.93 0.94 -13.32
C SER A 105 15.81 1.98 -13.43
N ASN A 106 14.55 1.58 -13.24
CA ASN A 106 13.36 2.38 -13.58
C ASN A 106 12.66 3.01 -12.36
N LEU A 107 13.36 3.14 -11.22
CA LEU A 107 12.82 3.69 -9.97
C LEU A 107 13.28 5.13 -9.67
N GLN A 108 13.93 5.80 -10.63
CA GLN A 108 14.60 7.09 -10.48
C GLN A 108 13.66 8.28 -10.20
N GLY A 109 12.36 8.12 -10.47
CA GLY A 109 11.35 9.13 -10.16
C GLY A 109 10.84 9.06 -8.73
N ILE A 110 11.23 8.03 -7.95
CA ILE A 110 10.88 7.92 -6.53
C ILE A 110 11.99 8.60 -5.71
N ASP A 111 11.61 9.54 -4.84
CA ASP A 111 12.53 10.13 -3.86
C ASP A 111 12.44 9.40 -2.52
N VAL A 112 11.22 9.03 -2.11
CA VAL A 112 10.93 8.42 -0.81
C VAL A 112 10.10 7.17 -1.00
N LEU A 113 10.53 6.06 -0.40
CA LEU A 113 9.77 4.83 -0.24
C LEU A 113 9.41 4.67 1.24
N ASP A 114 8.12 4.83 1.55
CA ASP A 114 7.58 4.91 2.91
C ASP A 114 6.76 3.66 3.24
N PHE A 115 7.33 2.81 4.09
CA PHE A 115 6.69 1.63 4.67
C PHE A 115 5.77 2.06 5.82
N SER A 116 4.51 2.32 5.49
CA SER A 116 3.52 2.83 6.44
C SER A 116 2.79 1.69 7.16
N PHE A 117 2.76 1.75 8.49
CA PHE A 117 2.16 0.76 9.39
C PHE A 117 2.71 -0.67 9.24
N PHE A 118 3.98 -0.80 8.83
CA PHE A 118 4.64 -2.10 8.91
C PHE A 118 4.86 -2.50 10.39
N PRO A 119 4.56 -3.74 10.77
CA PRO A 119 4.59 -4.17 12.17
C PRO A 119 5.99 -4.21 12.79
N THR A 120 7.01 -4.52 11.99
CA THR A 120 8.41 -4.60 12.44
C THR A 120 9.29 -3.52 11.84
N ALA A 121 10.45 -3.30 12.44
CA ALA A 121 11.43 -2.34 11.94
C ALA A 121 11.95 -2.75 10.56
N LEU A 122 12.26 -1.74 9.74
CA LEU A 122 12.83 -1.96 8.41
C LEU A 122 14.13 -2.77 8.45
N PRO A 123 14.27 -3.81 7.61
CA PRO A 123 15.54 -4.50 7.45
C PRO A 123 16.60 -3.56 6.87
N ALA A 124 17.81 -3.61 7.43
CA ALA A 124 18.93 -2.81 6.95
C ALA A 124 19.26 -3.07 5.47
N SER A 125 19.00 -4.29 4.97
CA SER A 125 19.20 -4.66 3.57
C SER A 125 18.28 -3.88 2.62
N VAL A 126 17.01 -3.70 2.99
CA VAL A 126 16.03 -2.91 2.20
C VAL A 126 16.45 -1.44 2.15
N ILE A 127 16.87 -0.88 3.30
CA ILE A 127 17.36 0.51 3.37
C ILE A 127 18.58 0.69 2.48
N ALA A 128 19.56 -0.22 2.56
CA ALA A 128 20.76 -0.17 1.73
C ALA A 128 20.43 -0.30 0.24
N ALA A 129 19.49 -1.18 -0.13
CA ALA A 129 19.05 -1.35 -1.51
C ALA A 129 18.40 -0.09 -2.07
N GLY A 130 17.57 0.62 -1.29
CA GLY A 130 17.00 1.91 -1.69
C GLY A 130 18.06 3.01 -1.79
N ALA A 131 18.96 3.11 -0.81
CA ALA A 131 20.04 4.09 -0.83
C ALA A 131 20.95 3.94 -2.05
N ALA A 132 21.24 2.70 -2.47
CA ALA A 132 22.00 2.41 -3.70
C ALA A 132 21.31 2.94 -4.98
N ARG A 133 20.03 3.30 -4.90
CA ARG A 133 19.22 3.89 -5.98
C ARG A 133 18.92 5.38 -5.77
N GLY A 134 19.45 5.99 -4.71
CA GLY A 134 19.11 7.37 -4.33
C GLY A 134 17.69 7.52 -3.78
N ILE A 135 17.08 6.43 -3.31
CA ILE A 135 15.74 6.43 -2.71
C ILE A 135 15.89 6.43 -1.20
N GLU A 136 15.26 7.39 -0.53
CA GLU A 136 15.14 7.40 0.93
C GLU A 136 14.11 6.37 1.37
N VAL A 137 14.52 5.36 2.14
CA VAL A 137 13.61 4.33 2.65
C VAL A 137 13.30 4.62 4.12
N ILE A 138 12.02 4.82 4.44
CA ILE A 138 11.55 5.17 5.78
C ILE A 138 10.39 4.28 6.21
N ALA A 139 10.16 4.20 7.52
CA ALA A 139 8.97 3.58 8.10
C ALA A 139 8.19 4.63 8.89
N THR A 140 6.87 4.66 8.68
CA THR A 140 5.99 5.63 9.34
C THR A 140 4.72 4.98 9.85
N GLN A 141 3.94 5.75 10.62
CA GLN A 141 2.54 5.44 10.95
C GLN A 141 1.63 6.49 10.31
N SER A 142 1.94 6.88 9.07
CA SER A 142 1.16 7.86 8.33
C SER A 142 -0.09 7.25 7.70
N GLY A 143 -1.24 7.89 7.91
CA GLY A 143 -2.48 7.54 7.21
C GLY A 143 -2.36 7.62 5.69
N PHE A 144 -3.28 6.96 4.97
CA PHE A 144 -3.25 6.84 3.51
C PHE A 144 -3.00 8.19 2.79
N ALA A 145 -3.80 9.21 3.09
CA ALA A 145 -3.75 10.52 2.44
C ALA A 145 -2.92 11.58 3.20
N GLU A 146 -2.11 11.19 4.19
CA GLU A 146 -1.28 12.18 4.91
C GLU A 146 -0.31 12.89 3.94
N PRO A 147 -0.22 14.23 3.95
CA PRO A 147 0.57 15.00 3.00
C PRO A 147 2.06 14.57 2.93
N ALA A 148 2.62 14.49 1.72
CA ALA A 148 4.01 14.13 1.45
C ALA A 148 4.94 15.34 1.23
N GLY A 149 4.58 16.51 1.77
CA GLY A 149 5.31 17.75 1.57
C GLY A 149 5.38 18.15 0.08
N GLY A 150 6.60 18.40 -0.42
CA GLY A 150 6.83 18.78 -1.82
C GLY A 150 6.82 17.63 -2.84
N CYS A 151 6.75 16.38 -2.38
CA CYS A 151 6.65 15.21 -3.26
C CYS A 151 5.23 15.01 -3.79
N LEU A 152 5.11 14.32 -4.92
CA LEU A 152 3.84 13.71 -5.32
C LEU A 152 3.60 12.48 -4.44
N LEU A 153 2.53 12.50 -3.64
CA LEU A 153 2.10 11.32 -2.90
C LEU A 153 1.52 10.28 -3.87
N VAL A 154 2.11 9.09 -3.89
CA VAL A 154 1.55 7.91 -4.58
C VAL A 154 1.37 6.83 -3.51
N ALA A 155 0.11 6.51 -3.19
CA ALA A 155 -0.22 5.65 -2.06
C ALA A 155 -0.85 4.33 -2.53
N MET A 156 -0.39 3.23 -1.96
CA MET A 156 -0.98 1.90 -2.09
C MET A 156 -2.01 1.68 -0.97
N TYR A 157 -3.08 0.95 -1.27
CA TYR A 157 -4.06 0.45 -0.30
C TYR A 157 -4.10 -1.07 -0.35
N ALA A 158 -4.42 -1.70 0.78
CA ALA A 158 -4.72 -3.12 0.83
C ALA A 158 -6.13 -3.36 0.28
N TRP A 159 -6.40 -4.52 -0.30
CA TRP A 159 -7.73 -4.85 -0.80
C TRP A 159 -7.97 -6.35 -0.75
N ASP A 160 -9.20 -6.70 -0.37
CA ASP A 160 -9.67 -8.08 -0.28
C ASP A 160 -10.26 -8.54 -1.61
N GLY A 161 -9.81 -9.68 -2.11
CA GLY A 161 -10.26 -10.23 -3.40
C GLY A 161 -11.74 -10.64 -3.46
N ASN A 162 -12.44 -10.63 -2.33
CA ASN A 162 -13.86 -10.94 -2.21
C ASN A 162 -14.74 -9.70 -1.90
N ALA A 163 -14.20 -8.49 -2.01
CA ALA A 163 -14.93 -7.24 -1.78
C ALA A 163 -14.76 -6.29 -2.98
N TYR A 164 -15.64 -5.30 -3.14
CA TYR A 164 -15.36 -4.19 -4.05
C TYR A 164 -14.29 -3.26 -3.47
N PRO A 165 -13.54 -2.50 -4.30
CA PRO A 165 -12.56 -1.53 -3.81
C PRO A 165 -13.20 -0.55 -2.82
N GLY A 166 -12.58 -0.40 -1.65
CA GLY A 166 -13.14 0.32 -0.51
C GLY A 166 -13.69 -0.57 0.60
N ASN A 167 -13.95 -1.86 0.32
CA ASN A 167 -14.34 -2.89 1.29
C ASN A 167 -15.40 -2.43 2.29
N GLU A 168 -15.03 -2.16 3.54
CA GLU A 168 -15.94 -1.72 4.59
C GLU A 168 -16.57 -0.34 4.33
N TRP A 169 -16.05 0.43 3.38
CA TRP A 169 -16.70 1.65 2.89
C TRP A 169 -18.11 1.37 2.36
N TRP A 170 -18.33 0.19 1.77
CA TRP A 170 -19.64 -0.29 1.29
C TRP A 170 -20.47 -0.96 2.39
N ALA A 171 -19.85 -1.36 3.49
CA ALA A 171 -20.51 -2.12 4.54
C ALA A 171 -21.35 -1.20 5.44
N GLU A 172 -22.67 -1.28 5.31
CA GLU A 172 -23.59 -0.88 6.36
C GLU A 172 -24.03 -2.15 7.11
N SER A 173 -23.66 -2.27 8.39
CA SER A 173 -24.24 -3.30 9.27
C SER A 173 -24.96 -2.62 10.44
N GLY A 174 -26.26 -2.40 10.27
CA GLY A 174 -27.11 -1.78 11.30
C GLY A 174 -26.67 -0.35 11.65
N SER A 175 -26.44 -0.08 12.93
CA SER A 175 -26.06 1.24 13.47
C SER A 175 -24.53 1.51 13.48
N GLN A 176 -23.70 0.56 13.04
CA GLN A 176 -22.25 0.75 12.95
C GLN A 176 -21.85 1.19 11.55
N ARG A 177 -21.23 2.38 11.47
CA ARG A 177 -20.56 2.87 10.26
C ARG A 177 -19.10 2.45 10.33
N TYR A 178 -18.67 1.59 9.40
CA TYR A 178 -17.25 1.23 9.27
C TYR A 178 -16.42 2.34 8.59
N LEU A 179 -17.08 3.41 8.14
CA LEU A 179 -16.51 4.64 7.61
C LEU A 179 -15.53 5.26 8.62
N GLY A 180 -14.26 4.89 8.54
CA GLY A 180 -13.17 5.40 9.37
C GLY A 180 -12.38 4.36 10.16
N MET A 181 -12.69 3.06 10.02
CA MET A 181 -12.02 1.98 10.76
C MET A 181 -10.88 1.29 9.96
N THR A 182 -10.86 1.44 8.64
CA THR A 182 -9.92 0.73 7.76
C THR A 182 -9.21 1.65 6.78
N ASP A 183 -8.03 1.24 6.32
CA ASP A 183 -7.26 1.93 5.28
C ASP A 183 -8.03 1.97 3.95
N ASP A 184 -8.82 0.93 3.68
CA ASP A 184 -9.69 0.79 2.50
C ASP A 184 -10.77 1.88 2.49
N SER A 185 -11.35 2.19 3.65
CA SER A 185 -12.29 3.31 3.81
C SER A 185 -11.60 4.65 3.56
N ALA A 186 -10.38 4.83 4.06
CA ALA A 186 -9.62 6.05 3.81
C ALA A 186 -9.30 6.22 2.32
N ALA A 187 -8.86 5.15 1.66
CA ALA A 187 -8.58 5.13 0.23
C ALA A 187 -9.84 5.44 -0.59
N ALA A 188 -10.99 4.85 -0.26
CA ALA A 188 -12.26 5.13 -0.90
C ALA A 188 -12.71 6.60 -0.72
N SER A 189 -12.52 7.18 0.47
CA SER A 189 -12.95 8.55 0.76
C SER A 189 -12.10 9.65 0.12
N CYS A 190 -10.82 9.38 -0.17
CA CYS A 190 -9.89 10.39 -0.69
C CYS A 190 -9.44 10.16 -2.13
N SER A 191 -9.93 9.10 -2.77
CA SER A 191 -9.63 8.77 -4.15
C SER A 191 -10.90 8.43 -4.93
N LEU A 192 -10.73 7.97 -6.17
CA LEU A 192 -11.83 7.54 -7.02
C LEU A 192 -11.90 6.02 -7.15
N ILE A 193 -11.26 5.22 -6.27
CA ILE A 193 -11.24 3.75 -6.43
C ILE A 193 -12.63 3.11 -6.46
N THR A 194 -13.59 3.65 -5.69
CA THR A 194 -14.98 3.17 -5.64
C THR A 194 -15.75 3.45 -6.92
N SER A 195 -15.31 4.42 -7.72
CA SER A 195 -15.88 4.71 -9.04
C SER A 195 -15.07 4.04 -10.14
N LEU A 196 -13.74 4.19 -10.13
CA LEU A 196 -12.81 3.79 -11.19
C LEU A 196 -12.61 2.28 -11.31
N GLN A 197 -12.70 1.56 -10.20
CA GLN A 197 -12.43 0.12 -10.17
C GLN A 197 -13.68 -0.71 -9.83
N HIS A 198 -14.85 -0.07 -9.71
CA HIS A 198 -16.08 -0.79 -9.45
C HIS A 198 -16.65 -1.39 -10.75
N PRO A 199 -16.77 -2.73 -10.84
CA PRO A 199 -17.16 -3.42 -12.08
C PRO A 199 -18.57 -3.05 -12.56
N GLY A 200 -19.48 -2.72 -11.64
CA GLY A 200 -20.83 -2.26 -12.00
C GLY A 200 -20.92 -0.81 -12.48
N ILE A 201 -19.86 0.00 -12.28
CA ILE A 201 -19.81 1.41 -12.72
C ILE A 201 -18.99 1.53 -14.01
N ASN A 202 -17.82 0.89 -14.06
CA ASN A 202 -16.97 0.85 -15.26
C ASN A 202 -16.89 -0.56 -15.84
N GLY A 203 -18.05 -1.08 -16.26
CA GLY A 203 -18.12 -2.41 -16.88
C GLY A 203 -17.27 -2.52 -18.15
N GLU A 204 -17.06 -1.41 -18.86
CA GLU A 204 -16.25 -1.32 -20.08
C GLU A 204 -14.74 -1.43 -19.84
N ARG A 205 -14.28 -1.30 -18.58
CA ARG A 205 -12.86 -1.45 -18.20
C ARG A 205 -12.54 -2.81 -17.61
N LEU A 206 -13.53 -3.69 -17.52
CA LEU A 206 -13.31 -5.11 -17.27
C LEU A 206 -12.76 -5.72 -18.55
N CYS A 207 -11.45 -5.63 -18.74
CA CYS A 207 -10.76 -6.35 -19.81
C CYS A 207 -10.72 -7.85 -19.47
N TYR A 208 -11.86 -8.51 -19.61
CA TYR A 208 -11.94 -9.90 -20.01
C TYR A 208 -12.38 -9.86 -21.48
N GLU A 209 -11.44 -9.61 -22.38
CA GLU A 209 -11.57 -10.31 -23.65
C GLU A 209 -11.25 -11.77 -23.33
N VAL A 210 -12.17 -12.64 -23.71
CA VAL A 210 -11.98 -14.09 -23.64
C VAL A 210 -10.61 -14.37 -24.24
N ALA A 211 -9.67 -14.85 -23.43
CA ALA A 211 -8.44 -15.43 -23.94
C ALA A 211 -8.86 -16.61 -24.82
N SER A 212 -9.02 -16.35 -26.11
CA SER A 212 -9.30 -17.35 -27.11
C SER A 212 -8.00 -18.10 -27.29
N PHE A 213 -7.85 -19.19 -26.53
CA PHE A 213 -6.83 -20.19 -26.77
C PHE A 213 -7.15 -20.81 -28.14
N TYR A 214 -6.38 -20.42 -29.15
CA TYR A 214 -6.22 -21.20 -30.37
C TYR A 214 -5.38 -22.44 -30.08
#